data_AF-Q6ADK0-F1
#
_entry.id   AF-Q6ADK0-F1
#
_cell.length_a   1.000
_cell.length_b   1.000
_cell.length_c   1.000
_cell.angle_alpha   90.00
_cell.angle_beta   90.00
_cell.angle_gamma   90.00
#
_symmetry.space_group_name_H-M   'P 1'
#
loop_
_entity.id
_entity.type
_entity.pdbx_description
1 polymer ?
#
loop_
_entity_poly.entity_id
_entity_poly.type
_entity_poly.pdbx_seq_one_letter_code
_entity_poly.pdbx_strand_id
1 'polypeptide(L)'
;MDPALTVNILNGTSISGLAGRVDEKLAAAGWTVGAVANASRTDLKQTIVYYSDPANQASALGAARSLTGATIQETQDFAQTGAQLTVVVGSDYTG
;
A
#
# COMPACT_ATOMS: atom_id res chain seq x y z
N MET A 1 17.81 15.43 -5.49
CA MET A 1 16.94 14.49 -6.21
C MET A 1 16.21 13.72 -5.15
N ASP A 2 15.07 14.21 -4.68
CA ASP A 2 14.23 13.43 -3.78
C ASP A 2 13.71 12.24 -4.58
N PRO A 3 14.03 10.98 -4.21
CA PRO A 3 13.37 9.85 -4.84
C PRO A 3 11.89 10.02 -4.48
N ALA A 4 11.08 10.32 -5.50
CA ALA A 4 9.63 10.39 -5.36
C ALA A 4 9.19 9.16 -4.57
N LEU A 5 8.49 9.40 -3.46
CA LEU A 5 8.10 8.35 -2.54
C LEU A 5 7.26 7.32 -3.31
N THR A 6 7.81 6.12 -3.48
CA THR A 6 7.21 5.02 -4.22
C THR A 6 6.37 4.16 -3.30
N VAL A 7 5.22 3.74 -3.83
CA VAL A 7 4.26 2.89 -3.13
C VAL A 7 4.12 1.57 -3.89
N ASN A 8 4.47 0.46 -3.25
CA ASN A 8 4.14 -0.86 -3.76
C ASN A 8 2.74 -1.26 -3.31
N ILE A 9 2.05 -2.04 -4.13
CA ILE A 9 0.69 -2.50 -3.85
C ILE A 9 0.65 -4.01 -3.98
N LEU A 10 0.21 -4.68 -2.93
CA LEU A 10 0.11 -6.12 -2.84
C LEU A 10 -1.34 -6.52 -2.56
N ASN A 11 -1.89 -7.41 -3.38
CA ASN A 11 -3.22 -7.97 -3.14
C ASN A 11 -3.14 -9.03 -2.04
N GLY A 12 -3.64 -8.70 -0.85
CA GLY A 12 -3.74 -9.62 0.29
C GLY A 12 -5.01 -10.47 0.30
N THR A 13 -5.73 -10.56 -0.82
CA THR A 13 -7.04 -11.25 -0.92
C THR A 13 -7.06 -12.29 -2.05
N SER A 14 -8.12 -13.12 -2.09
CA SER A 14 -8.44 -13.97 -3.24
C SER A 14 -9.18 -13.23 -4.37
N ILE A 15 -9.53 -11.95 -4.17
CA ILE A 15 -10.31 -11.15 -5.11
C ILE A 15 -9.37 -10.59 -6.17
N SER A 16 -9.51 -11.05 -7.41
CA SER A 16 -8.69 -10.58 -8.52
C SER A 16 -8.97 -9.11 -8.86
N GLY A 17 -7.92 -8.36 -9.18
CA GLY A 17 -8.02 -6.97 -9.63
C GLY A 17 -8.07 -5.91 -8.53
N LEU A 18 -8.15 -6.27 -7.24
CA LEU A 18 -8.19 -5.28 -6.15
C LEU A 18 -6.95 -4.40 -6.09
N ALA A 19 -5.75 -4.98 -6.23
CA ALA A 19 -4.51 -4.20 -6.25
C ALA A 19 -4.46 -3.20 -7.42
N GLY A 20 -5.09 -3.52 -8.57
CA GLY A 20 -5.22 -2.58 -9.69
C GLY A 20 -6.15 -1.42 -9.40
N ARG A 21 -7.24 -1.63 -8.66
CA ARG A 21 -8.12 -0.52 -8.23
C ARG A 21 -7.44 0.42 -7.24
N VAL A 22 -6.65 -0.15 -6.33
CA VAL A 22 -5.85 0.62 -5.38
C VAL A 22 -4.77 1.42 -6.11
N ASP A 23 -4.16 0.86 -7.15
CA ASP A 23 -3.22 1.57 -8.04
C ASP A 23 -3.89 2.79 -8.67
N GLU A 24 -5.01 2.60 -9.37
CA GLU A 24 -5.79 3.71 -9.96
C GLU A 24 -6.13 4.79 -8.93
N LYS A 25 -6.52 4.40 -7.72
CA LYS A 25 -6.89 5.32 -6.64
C LYS A 25 -5.70 6.13 -6.12
N LEU A 26 -4.56 5.48 -5.90
CA LEU A 26 -3.34 6.14 -5.42
C LEU A 26 -2.73 7.03 -6.49
N ALA A 27 -2.69 6.56 -7.74
CA ALA A 27 -2.26 7.35 -8.88
C ALA A 27 -3.12 8.61 -9.07
N ALA A 28 -4.45 8.48 -8.96
CA ALA A 28 -5.37 9.62 -9.01
C ALA A 28 -5.18 10.61 -7.83
N ALA A 29 -4.70 10.13 -6.68
CA ALA A 29 -4.34 10.96 -5.54
C ALA A 29 -2.91 11.55 -5.63
N GLY A 30 -2.18 11.29 -6.72
CA GLY A 30 -0.85 11.86 -6.99
C GLY A 30 0.32 11.05 -6.43
N TRP A 31 0.09 9.82 -5.97
CA TRP A 31 1.17 8.92 -5.52
C TRP A 31 1.85 8.24 -6.69
N THR A 32 3.16 8.06 -6.59
CA THR A 32 3.92 7.24 -7.54
C THR A 32 3.82 5.78 -7.13
N VAL A 33 3.10 4.99 -7.92
CA VAL A 33 3.01 3.54 -7.72
C VAL A 33 4.22 2.86 -8.39
N GLY A 34 4.89 1.99 -7.65
CA GLY A 34 6.06 1.23 -8.10
C GLY A 34 5.66 -0.12 -8.70
N ALA A 35 5.42 -1.10 -7.83
CA ALA A 35 5.01 -2.43 -8.21
C ALA A 35 3.58 -2.74 -7.77
N VAL A 36 2.84 -3.46 -8.62
CA VAL A 36 1.51 -4.02 -8.31
C VAL A 36 1.61 -5.54 -8.43
N ALA A 37 1.36 -6.26 -7.34
CA ALA A 37 1.49 -7.71 -7.29
C ALA A 37 0.48 -8.35 -6.32
N ASN A 38 0.54 -9.67 -6.17
CA ASN A 38 -0.17 -10.39 -5.12
C ASN A 38 0.75 -10.55 -3.90
N ALA A 39 0.18 -10.44 -2.70
CA ALA A 39 0.91 -10.77 -1.48
C ALA A 39 1.11 -12.29 -1.35
N SER A 40 2.03 -12.70 -0.48
CA SER A 40 2.24 -14.11 -0.13
C SER A 40 1.04 -14.72 0.62
N ARG A 41 0.21 -13.88 1.25
CA ARG A 41 -1.03 -14.25 1.93
C ARG A 41 -2.23 -13.62 1.23
N THR A 42 -3.33 -14.37 1.14
CA THR A 42 -4.56 -13.97 0.45
C THR A 42 -5.79 -13.92 1.36
N ASP A 43 -5.57 -13.92 2.68
CA ASP A 43 -6.61 -13.91 3.71
C ASP A 43 -6.62 -12.64 4.57
N LEU A 44 -5.98 -11.56 4.09
CA LEU A 44 -6.02 -10.29 4.80
C LEU A 44 -7.41 -9.69 4.72
N LYS A 45 -7.93 -9.36 5.90
CA LYS A 45 -9.23 -8.72 6.05
C LYS A 45 -9.15 -7.21 5.99
N GLN A 46 -8.03 -6.65 6.46
CA GLN A 46 -7.83 -5.21 6.56
C GLN A 46 -6.82 -4.71 5.55
N THR A 47 -7.08 -3.54 4.99
CA THR A 47 -6.15 -2.84 4.12
C THR A 47 -5.16 -2.04 4.97
N ILE A 48 -3.87 -2.28 4.78
CA ILE A 48 -2.83 -1.71 5.63
C ILE A 48 -1.73 -1.10 4.75
N VAL A 49 -1.35 0.14 5.06
CA VAL A 49 -0.20 0.81 4.49
C VAL A 49 0.99 0.63 5.44
N TYR A 50 1.94 -0.17 4.99
CA TYR A 50 3.17 -0.46 5.70
C TYR A 50 4.27 0.54 5.35
N TYR A 51 5.06 0.89 6.36
CA TYR A 51 6.27 1.69 6.22
C TYR A 51 7.37 1.10 7.12
N SER A 52 8.63 1.25 6.71
CA SER A 52 9.78 0.72 7.46
C SER A 52 10.63 1.80 8.12
N ASP A 53 10.54 3.04 7.65
CA ASP A 53 11.22 4.19 8.23
C ASP A 53 10.19 5.08 8.94
N PRO A 54 10.35 5.37 10.25
CA PRO A 54 9.48 6.30 10.97
C PRO A 54 9.33 7.68 10.31
N ALA A 55 10.33 8.13 9.54
CA ALA A 55 10.25 9.36 8.76
C ALA A 55 9.12 9.32 7.70
N ASN A 56 8.74 8.13 7.24
CA ASN A 56 7.67 7.92 6.27
C ASN A 56 6.27 7.80 6.90
N GLN A 57 6.13 7.86 8.23
CA GLN A 57 4.84 7.69 8.90
C GLN A 57 3.79 8.70 8.42
N ALA A 58 4.16 9.97 8.24
CA ALA A 58 3.25 10.99 7.75
C ALA A 58 2.79 10.72 6.31
N SER A 59 3.70 10.22 5.46
CA SER A 59 3.40 9.81 4.09
C SER A 59 2.50 8.57 4.05
N ALA A 60 2.78 7.57 4.89
CA ALA A 60 1.94 6.38 5.05
C ALA A 60 0.51 6.78 5.43
N LEU A 61 0.36 7.74 6.35
CA LEU A 61 -0.94 8.27 6.75
C LEU A 61 -1.64 9.01 5.58
N GLY A 62 -0.89 9.75 4.78
CA GLY A 62 -1.42 10.38 3.55
C GLY A 62 -1.95 9.36 2.54
N ALA A 63 -1.19 8.29 2.28
CA ALA A 63 -1.60 7.23 1.38
C ALA A 63 -2.83 6.49 1.94
N ALA A 64 -2.84 6.15 3.23
CA ALA A 64 -3.98 5.51 3.89
C ALA A 64 -5.25 6.37 3.81
N ARG A 65 -5.16 7.70 3.95
CA ARG A 65 -6.31 8.60 3.78
C ARG A 65 -6.92 8.59 2.38
N SER A 66 -6.15 8.18 1.37
CA SER A 66 -6.62 8.04 -0.01
C SER A 66 -7.42 6.74 -0.22
N LEU A 67 -7.33 5.79 0.73
CA LEU A 67 -7.90 4.46 0.68
C LEU A 67 -8.92 4.27 1.80
N THR A 68 -10.20 4.11 1.44
CA THR A 68 -11.25 3.93 2.44
C THR A 68 -11.01 2.68 3.28
N GLY A 69 -11.00 2.84 4.60
CA GLY A 69 -10.80 1.74 5.56
C GLY A 69 -9.34 1.38 5.83
N ALA A 70 -8.38 2.00 5.13
CA ALA A 70 -6.97 1.67 5.32
C ALA A 70 -6.40 2.20 6.64
N THR A 71 -5.54 1.42 7.28
CA THR A 71 -4.74 1.83 8.44
C THR A 71 -3.25 1.88 8.07
N ILE A 72 -2.42 2.36 8.99
CA ILE A 72 -0.96 2.35 8.83
C ILE A 72 -0.33 1.42 9.86
N GLN A 73 0.79 0.80 9.49
CA GLN A 73 1.57 0.00 10.42
C GLN A 73 3.06 0.07 10.08
N GLU A 74 3.89 0.25 11.11
CA GLU A 74 5.34 0.11 10.96
C GLU A 74 5.73 -1.37 10.90
N THR A 75 6.55 -1.74 9.92
CA THR A 75 7.16 -3.07 9.83
C THR A 75 8.46 -3.04 9.04
N GLN A 76 9.38 -3.95 9.34
CA GLN A 76 10.61 -4.16 8.58
C GLN A 76 10.47 -5.20 7.45
N ASP A 77 9.31 -5.87 7.34
CA ASP A 77 9.08 -6.94 6.36
C ASP A 77 9.28 -6.48 4.90
N PHE A 78 9.06 -5.19 4.63
CA PHE A 78 9.15 -4.61 3.30
C PHE A 78 10.40 -3.73 3.10
N ALA A 79 11.26 -3.59 4.11
CA ALA A 79 12.42 -2.68 4.07
C ALA A 79 13.40 -3.01 2.94
N GLN A 80 13.51 -4.29 2.58
CA GLN A 80 14.40 -4.78 1.52
C GLN A 80 13.81 -4.68 0.11
N THR A 81 12.53 -4.29 -0.03
CA THR A 81 11.86 -4.18 -1.34
C THR A 81 12.26 -2.93 -2.11
N GLY A 82 12.91 -1.96 -1.46
CA GLY A 82 13.30 -0.68 -2.04
C GLY A 82 12.16 0.35 -2.11
N ALA A 83 10.90 -0.05 -1.85
CA ALA A 83 9.78 0.89 -1.74
C ALA A 83 9.73 1.54 -0.36
N GLN A 84 9.34 2.81 -0.34
CA GLN A 84 9.20 3.56 0.91
C GLN A 84 7.92 3.17 1.66
N LEU A 85 6.86 2.85 0.90
CA LEU A 85 5.58 2.36 1.42
C LEU A 85 5.16 1.08 0.69
N THR A 86 4.45 0.19 1.40
CA THR A 86 3.79 -0.97 0.81
C THR A 86 2.35 -1.04 1.27
N VAL A 87 1.39 -0.96 0.36
CA VAL A 87 -0.02 -1.18 0.64
C VAL A 87 -0.32 -2.65 0.46
N VAL A 88 -0.82 -3.32 1.51
CA VAL A 88 -1.41 -4.65 1.36
C VAL A 88 -2.92 -4.51 1.45
N VAL A 89 -3.60 -4.87 0.36
CA VAL A 89 -5.04 -4.72 0.22
C VAL A 89 -5.75 -5.87 0.92
N GLY A 90 -6.68 -5.53 1.81
CA GLY A 90 -7.54 -6.49 2.50
C GLY A 90 -8.93 -6.59 1.86
N SER A 91 -9.70 -7.59 2.28
CA SER A 91 -11.06 -7.81 1.78
C SER A 91 -12.07 -6.75 2.24
N ASP A 92 -11.70 -5.87 3.17
CA ASP A 92 -12.47 -4.69 3.59
C ASP A 92 -12.46 -3.56 2.55
N TYR A 93 -11.53 -3.59 1.60
CA TYR A 93 -11.47 -2.58 0.55
C TYR A 93 -12.66 -2.71 -0.39
N THR A 94 -13.48 -1.66 -0.47
CA THR A 94 -14.72 -1.60 -1.25
C THR A 94 -14.68 -0.62 -2.42
N GLY A 95 -13.48 -0.08 -2.73
CA GLY A 95 -13.24 0.90 -3.78
C GLY A 95 -13.28 0.37 -5.22
#